data_AF-A0A2V8RYQ1-F1
#
_entry.id   AF-A0A2V8RYQ1-F1
#
_cell.length_a   1.000
_cell.length_b   1.000
_cell.length_c   1.000
_cell.angle_alpha   90.00
_cell.angle_beta   90.00
_cell.angle_gamma   90.00
#
_symmetry.space_group_name_H-M   'P 1'
#
loop_
_entity.id
_entity.type
_entity.pdbx_description
1 polymer ?
#
loop_
_entity_poly.entity_id
_entity_poly.type
_entity_poly.pdbx_seq_one_letter_code
_entity_poly.pdbx_strand_id
1 'polypeptide(L)'
;MSRLSFPIILFVLLLSVNARAQKKVETVTCPNIFLSGPAGIVNQGEIGNYTLTFKRLNLWARYTFNWSVKGGEVARVKFGASTVTVSVSVSGQPKGCPSTFTDTTFTEWAPEPIKLFELQPDVELAESEIALLVSEHKKNPNNQIYILVGHLYGKASPEILRKEAAVRASLVKAGIPYAFITFKGVYA
;
A
#
# COMPACT_ATOMS: atom_id res chain seq x y z
N MET A 1 -24.09 43.95 -76.15
CA MET A 1 -23.29 44.20 -74.93
C MET A 1 -24.09 43.68 -73.73
N SER A 2 -23.80 42.44 -73.31
CA SER A 2 -24.47 41.75 -72.21
C SER A 2 -23.94 42.25 -70.87
N ARG A 3 -24.82 42.64 -69.95
CA ARG A 3 -24.50 42.77 -68.53
C ARG A 3 -25.14 41.59 -67.79
N LEU A 4 -24.29 40.63 -67.41
CA LEU A 4 -24.63 39.51 -66.55
C LEU A 4 -24.87 40.00 -65.12
N SER A 5 -26.08 39.77 -64.65
CA SER A 5 -26.47 39.61 -63.25
C SER A 5 -25.98 38.24 -62.75
N PHE A 6 -25.27 38.20 -61.61
CA PHE A 6 -25.16 36.97 -60.81
C PHE A 6 -25.10 37.34 -59.31
N PRO A 7 -25.82 36.60 -58.44
CA PRO A 7 -26.37 37.15 -57.20
C PRO A 7 -25.55 36.82 -55.96
N ILE A 8 -25.72 37.65 -54.93
CA ILE A 8 -25.17 37.58 -53.56
C ILE A 8 -25.85 36.45 -52.74
N ILE A 9 -26.15 35.32 -53.37
CA ILE A 9 -26.82 34.15 -52.77
C ILE A 9 -25.83 32.98 -52.75
N LEU A 10 -24.66 33.15 -52.14
CA LEU A 10 -23.74 32.03 -51.91
C LEU A 10 -22.82 32.21 -50.70
N PHE A 11 -23.17 33.09 -49.76
CA PHE A 11 -22.36 33.28 -48.54
C PHE A 11 -23.08 32.93 -47.23
N VAL A 12 -24.36 32.51 -47.29
CA VAL A 12 -25.16 32.18 -46.08
C VAL A 12 -25.29 30.65 -45.85
N LEU A 13 -24.83 29.81 -46.79
CA LEU A 13 -24.95 28.34 -46.70
C LEU A 13 -23.74 27.62 -46.06
N LEU A 14 -22.78 28.36 -45.49
CA LEU A 14 -21.56 27.82 -44.85
C LEU A 14 -21.54 28.01 -43.32
N LEU A 15 -22.70 28.29 -42.71
CA LEU A 15 -22.93 27.96 -41.30
C LEU A 15 -23.42 26.51 -41.24
N SER A 16 -22.60 25.59 -41.73
CA SER A 16 -22.71 24.17 -41.45
C SER A 16 -22.53 24.01 -39.94
N VAL A 17 -23.69 23.96 -39.30
CA VAL A 17 -23.92 23.72 -37.88
C VAL A 17 -23.05 22.52 -37.50
N ASN A 18 -21.89 22.78 -36.89
CA ASN A 18 -21.16 21.78 -36.13
C ASN A 18 -21.95 21.52 -34.85
N ALA A 19 -23.15 20.94 -35.01
CA ALA A 19 -23.87 20.27 -33.96
C ALA A 19 -23.02 19.05 -33.62
N ARG A 20 -21.99 19.27 -32.80
CA ARG A 20 -21.34 18.21 -32.06
C ARG A 20 -22.48 17.58 -31.25
N ALA A 21 -23.00 16.48 -31.75
CA ALA A 21 -23.82 15.56 -30.97
C ALA A 21 -22.95 15.15 -29.79
N GLN A 22 -23.04 15.91 -28.69
CA GLN A 22 -22.46 15.54 -27.43
C GLN A 22 -23.26 14.31 -27.01
N LYS A 23 -22.75 13.12 -27.37
CA LYS A 23 -23.26 11.85 -26.89
C LYS A 23 -23.34 12.00 -25.38
N LYS A 24 -24.56 12.08 -24.86
CA LYS A 24 -24.83 12.18 -23.44
C LYS A 24 -24.02 11.06 -22.81
N VAL A 25 -22.96 11.41 -22.08
CA VAL A 25 -22.15 10.44 -21.37
C VAL A 25 -23.08 9.93 -20.28
N GLU A 26 -23.75 8.80 -20.54
CA GLU A 26 -24.49 8.11 -19.51
C GLU A 26 -23.47 7.80 -18.42
N THR A 27 -23.64 8.47 -17.28
CA THR A 27 -22.86 8.19 -16.08
C THR A 27 -23.29 6.82 -15.60
N VAL A 28 -22.59 5.79 -16.07
CA VAL A 28 -22.80 4.41 -15.64
C VAL A 28 -22.53 4.35 -14.15
N THR A 29 -23.58 4.12 -13.37
CA THR A 29 -23.46 3.98 -11.91
C THR A 29 -23.10 2.53 -11.60
N CYS A 30 -21.83 2.28 -11.28
CA CYS A 30 -21.38 0.94 -10.92
C CYS A 30 -21.74 0.59 -9.47
N PRO A 31 -22.03 -0.70 -9.19
CA PRO A 31 -22.18 -1.17 -7.83
C PRO A 31 -20.85 -1.06 -7.07
N ASN A 32 -20.93 -0.75 -5.77
CA ASN A 32 -19.77 -0.79 -4.90
C ASN A 32 -19.55 -2.23 -4.43
N ILE A 33 -18.56 -2.89 -5.03
CA ILE A 33 -18.14 -4.26 -4.76
C ILE A 33 -16.75 -4.19 -4.13
N PHE A 34 -16.55 -4.90 -3.02
CA PHE A 34 -15.25 -4.97 -2.34
C PHE A 34 -14.89 -6.42 -2.08
N LEU A 35 -13.70 -6.84 -2.50
CA LEU A 35 -13.11 -8.08 -2.06
C LEU A 35 -12.19 -7.77 -0.88
N SER A 36 -12.35 -8.49 0.22
CA SER A 36 -11.52 -8.37 1.41
C SER A 36 -10.97 -9.71 1.82
N GLY A 37 -9.67 -9.77 2.07
CA GLY A 37 -8.96 -10.92 2.61
C GLY A 37 -9.26 -11.19 4.09
N PRO A 38 -8.61 -12.22 4.65
CA PRO A 38 -8.72 -12.55 6.05
C PRO A 38 -8.26 -11.40 6.95
N ALA A 39 -8.89 -11.26 8.11
CA ALA A 39 -8.45 -10.32 9.13
C ALA A 39 -7.22 -10.88 9.87
N GLY A 40 -6.17 -10.07 9.98
CA GLY A 40 -4.95 -10.44 10.70
C GLY A 40 -3.93 -11.21 9.86
N ILE A 41 -2.93 -11.79 10.55
CA ILE A 41 -1.89 -12.61 9.94
C ILE A 41 -2.43 -14.04 9.84
N VAL A 42 -2.32 -14.65 8.65
CA VAL A 42 -2.68 -16.06 8.43
C VAL A 42 -1.40 -16.85 8.21
N ASN A 43 -1.22 -17.90 8.99
CA ASN A 43 -0.01 -18.72 8.90
C ASN A 43 -0.04 -19.68 7.72
N GLN A 44 1.13 -20.10 7.28
CA GLN A 44 1.22 -21.18 6.30
C GLN A 44 0.56 -22.45 6.88
N GLY A 45 -0.35 -23.05 6.11
CA GLY A 45 -1.15 -24.20 6.49
C GLY A 45 -2.52 -23.86 7.07
N GLU A 46 -2.74 -22.62 7.51
CA GLU A 46 -4.04 -22.15 8.01
C GLU A 46 -5.02 -21.83 6.88
N ILE A 47 -6.29 -21.69 7.25
CA ILE A 47 -7.37 -21.32 6.34
C ILE A 47 -7.76 -19.87 6.61
N GLY A 48 -7.60 -19.01 5.61
CA GLY A 48 -8.14 -17.66 5.64
C GLY A 48 -9.43 -17.57 4.83
N ASN A 49 -10.31 -16.65 5.22
CA ASN A 49 -11.58 -16.39 4.56
C ASN A 49 -11.49 -15.10 3.75
N TYR A 50 -11.84 -15.17 2.47
CA TYR A 50 -12.05 -13.98 1.64
C TYR A 50 -13.54 -13.70 1.54
N THR A 51 -13.91 -12.42 1.68
CA THR A 51 -15.30 -11.96 1.69
C THR A 51 -15.51 -10.95 0.58
N LEU A 52 -16.53 -11.18 -0.26
CA LEU A 52 -16.98 -10.22 -1.26
C LEU A 52 -18.19 -9.45 -0.72
N THR A 53 -18.07 -8.14 -0.57
CA THR A 53 -19.08 -7.27 0.03
C THR A 53 -19.77 -6.40 -1.01
N PHE A 54 -21.09 -6.26 -0.91
CA PHE A 54 -21.93 -5.43 -1.78
C PHE A 54 -22.79 -4.46 -0.98
N LYS A 55 -22.75 -3.17 -1.32
CA LYS A 55 -23.57 -2.14 -0.62
C LYS A 55 -25.02 -2.02 -1.13
N ARG A 56 -25.43 -2.75 -2.18
CA ARG A 56 -26.81 -2.72 -2.72
C ARG A 56 -27.37 -4.14 -2.87
N LEU A 57 -27.90 -4.67 -1.77
CA LEU A 57 -28.38 -6.05 -1.66
C LEU A 57 -29.51 -6.38 -2.63
N ASN A 58 -30.34 -5.42 -3.05
CA ASN A 58 -31.49 -5.68 -3.91
C ASN A 58 -31.15 -6.07 -5.37
N LEU A 59 -29.88 -5.98 -5.79
CA LEU A 59 -29.43 -6.34 -7.14
C LEU A 59 -28.60 -7.63 -7.19
N TRP A 60 -28.34 -8.27 -6.04
CA TRP A 60 -27.48 -9.46 -5.92
C TRP A 60 -27.88 -10.61 -6.87
N ALA A 61 -29.19 -10.88 -7.00
CA ALA A 61 -29.73 -11.95 -7.83
C ALA A 61 -29.45 -11.79 -9.33
N ARG A 62 -28.94 -10.63 -9.77
CA ARG A 62 -28.61 -10.35 -11.19
C ARG A 62 -27.14 -10.54 -11.50
N TYR A 63 -26.29 -10.78 -10.49
CA TYR A 63 -24.85 -10.93 -10.67
C TYR A 63 -24.45 -12.39 -10.52
N THR A 64 -23.41 -12.80 -11.26
CA THR A 64 -22.78 -14.11 -11.09
C THR A 64 -21.34 -13.92 -10.65
N PHE A 65 -20.94 -14.65 -9.61
CA PHE A 65 -19.62 -14.55 -9.00
C PHE A 65 -18.80 -15.80 -9.31
N ASN A 66 -17.74 -15.62 -10.08
CA ASN A 66 -16.80 -16.68 -10.43
C ASN A 66 -15.50 -16.46 -9.66
N TRP A 67 -15.31 -17.23 -8.60
CA TRP A 67 -14.08 -17.22 -7.82
C TRP A 67 -13.01 -18.03 -8.55
N SER A 68 -11.81 -17.48 -8.73
CA SER A 68 -10.66 -18.23 -9.27
C SER A 68 -9.95 -19.04 -8.18
N VAL A 69 -10.71 -19.47 -7.16
CA VAL A 69 -10.23 -20.16 -5.97
C VAL A 69 -11.09 -21.40 -5.79
N LYS A 70 -10.49 -22.57 -5.56
CA LYS A 70 -11.24 -23.83 -5.40
C LYS A 70 -12.12 -23.76 -4.13
N GLY A 71 -13.41 -23.43 -4.30
CA GLY A 71 -14.48 -23.64 -3.31
C GLY A 71 -15.26 -22.39 -2.88
N GLY A 72 -16.55 -22.34 -3.24
CA GLY A 72 -17.63 -21.61 -2.54
C GLY A 72 -17.75 -20.08 -2.72
N GLU A 73 -18.95 -19.54 -2.42
CA GLU A 73 -19.28 -18.10 -2.36
C GLU A 73 -18.49 -17.33 -1.28
N VAL A 74 -17.95 -18.06 -0.30
CA VAL A 74 -16.85 -17.66 0.57
C VAL A 74 -15.67 -18.54 0.20
N ALA A 75 -14.63 -17.93 -0.37
CA ALA A 75 -13.41 -18.66 -0.67
C ALA A 75 -12.64 -18.90 0.64
N ARG A 76 -12.73 -20.13 1.14
CA ARG A 76 -11.85 -20.65 2.18
C ARG A 76 -10.55 -21.09 1.52
N VAL A 77 -9.47 -20.38 1.80
CA VAL A 77 -8.19 -20.62 1.13
C VAL A 77 -7.20 -21.16 2.13
N LYS A 78 -6.69 -22.37 1.86
CA LYS A 78 -5.57 -22.91 2.62
C LYS A 78 -4.28 -22.26 2.10
N PHE A 79 -3.54 -21.63 3.00
CA PHE A 79 -2.33 -20.90 2.67
C PHE A 79 -1.14 -21.84 2.53
N GLY A 80 -0.91 -22.35 1.32
CA GLY A 80 0.22 -23.24 1.04
C GLY A 80 1.52 -22.53 0.65
N ALA A 81 1.44 -21.26 0.27
CA ALA A 81 2.54 -20.45 -0.23
C ALA A 81 2.66 -19.14 0.58
N SER A 82 3.84 -18.49 0.49
CA SER A 82 4.13 -17.23 1.19
C SER A 82 3.27 -16.06 0.73
N THR A 83 2.78 -16.14 -0.51
CA THR A 83 1.86 -15.17 -1.12
C THR A 83 0.69 -15.92 -1.73
N VAL A 84 -0.52 -15.49 -1.41
CA VAL A 84 -1.77 -16.04 -1.97
C VAL A 84 -2.56 -14.90 -2.59
N THR A 85 -2.91 -15.07 -3.87
CA THR A 85 -3.71 -14.10 -4.61
C THR A 85 -5.06 -14.71 -4.96
N VAL A 86 -6.13 -14.05 -4.56
CA VAL A 86 -7.51 -14.43 -4.83
C VAL A 86 -8.10 -13.44 -5.82
N SER A 87 -8.72 -13.94 -6.88
CA SER A 87 -9.47 -13.12 -7.82
C SER A 87 -10.92 -13.58 -7.93
N VAL A 88 -11.82 -12.61 -8.08
CA VAL A 88 -13.23 -12.84 -8.31
C VAL A 88 -13.66 -12.09 -9.55
N SER A 89 -14.25 -12.81 -10.49
CA SER A 89 -14.89 -12.22 -11.66
C SER A 89 -16.39 -12.11 -11.45
N VAL A 90 -16.95 -10.95 -11.73
CA VAL A 90 -18.37 -10.60 -11.51
C VAL A 90 -19.01 -10.23 -12.84
N SER A 91 -19.97 -11.04 -13.29
CA SER A 91 -20.76 -10.79 -14.50
C SER A 91 -22.15 -10.24 -14.17
N GLY A 92 -22.84 -9.70 -15.18
CA GLY A 92 -24.17 -9.08 -15.02
C GLY A 92 -24.15 -7.58 -14.67
N GLN A 93 -22.96 -6.99 -14.59
CA GLN A 93 -22.80 -5.55 -14.31
C GLN A 93 -23.07 -4.67 -15.54
N PRO A 94 -23.46 -3.39 -15.32
CA PRO A 94 -23.54 -2.42 -16.41
C PRO A 94 -22.24 -2.33 -17.21
N LYS A 95 -22.36 -2.14 -18.53
CA LYS A 95 -21.20 -2.03 -19.41
C LYS A 95 -20.30 -0.88 -18.95
N GLY A 96 -19.01 -1.18 -18.76
CA GLY A 96 -18.02 -0.21 -18.28
C GLY A 96 -17.71 -0.32 -16.78
N CYS A 97 -18.40 -1.19 -16.04
CA CYS A 97 -18.04 -1.47 -14.64
C CYS A 97 -16.91 -2.50 -14.53
N PRO A 98 -16.01 -2.36 -13.52
CA PRO A 98 -14.98 -3.36 -13.26
C PRO A 98 -15.59 -4.73 -12.99
N SER A 99 -15.13 -5.73 -13.73
CA SER A 99 -15.63 -7.11 -13.63
C SER A 99 -14.71 -8.04 -12.84
N THR A 100 -13.53 -7.59 -12.42
CA THR A 100 -12.55 -8.43 -11.74
C THR A 100 -12.00 -7.70 -10.52
N PHE A 101 -12.00 -8.40 -9.40
CA PHE A 101 -11.51 -7.91 -8.11
C PHE A 101 -10.44 -8.88 -7.62
N THR A 102 -9.32 -8.35 -7.15
CA THR A 102 -8.19 -9.16 -6.72
C THR A 102 -7.73 -8.67 -5.35
N ASP A 103 -7.39 -9.64 -4.50
CA ASP A 103 -6.80 -9.39 -3.19
C ASP A 103 -5.62 -10.34 -2.99
N THR A 104 -4.56 -9.86 -2.35
CA THR A 104 -3.32 -10.59 -2.11
C THR A 104 -3.00 -10.54 -0.63
N THR A 105 -2.88 -11.73 -0.03
CA THR A 105 -2.46 -11.89 1.37
C THR A 105 -1.08 -12.53 1.41
N PHE A 106 -0.25 -12.04 2.33
CA PHE A 106 1.08 -12.55 2.61
C PHE A 106 1.04 -13.34 3.92
N THR A 107 1.73 -14.49 3.95
CA THR A 107 1.90 -15.28 5.18
C THR A 107 3.27 -15.07 5.81
N GLU A 108 4.10 -14.20 5.23
CA GLU A 108 5.41 -13.90 5.78
C GLU A 108 5.24 -13.01 7.00
N TRP A 109 5.83 -13.44 8.11
CA TRP A 109 5.93 -12.64 9.31
C TRP A 109 6.79 -11.41 9.03
N ALA A 110 6.41 -10.28 9.62
CA ALA A 110 7.38 -9.20 9.80
C ALA A 110 8.60 -9.81 10.54
N PRO A 111 9.83 -9.50 10.12
CA PRO A 111 11.01 -10.02 10.80
C PRO A 111 10.93 -9.67 12.29
N GLU A 112 11.28 -10.63 13.15
CA GLU A 112 11.32 -10.36 14.59
C GLU A 112 12.30 -9.22 14.86
N PRO A 113 11.92 -8.22 15.66
CA PRO A 113 12.83 -7.15 16.02
C PRO A 113 13.98 -7.72 16.86
N ILE A 114 15.21 -7.58 16.36
CA ILE A 114 16.41 -8.03 17.07
C ILE A 114 16.99 -6.84 17.83
N LYS A 115 17.21 -7.00 19.14
CA LYS A 115 18.00 -6.02 19.92
C LYS A 115 19.47 -6.17 19.55
N LEU A 116 19.99 -5.20 18.79
CA LEU A 116 21.40 -5.22 18.36
C LEU A 116 22.32 -4.54 19.39
N PHE A 117 21.84 -3.49 20.05
CA PHE A 117 22.62 -2.73 21.03
C PHE A 117 21.71 -1.97 22.01
N GLU A 118 22.22 -1.74 23.22
CA GLU A 118 21.58 -0.93 24.26
C GLU A 118 22.63 -0.01 24.87
N LEU A 119 22.39 1.31 24.79
CA LEU A 119 23.34 2.31 25.24
C LEU A 119 23.28 2.42 26.77
N GLN A 120 24.29 1.89 27.44
CA GLN A 120 24.47 2.05 28.88
C GLN A 120 25.22 3.35 29.21
N PRO A 121 24.97 3.98 30.37
CA PRO A 121 25.59 5.25 30.74
C PRO A 121 27.11 5.20 30.86
N ASP A 122 27.68 4.04 31.15
CA ASP A 122 29.10 3.81 31.42
C ASP A 122 29.82 3.06 30.29
N VAL A 123 29.09 2.69 29.23
CA VAL A 123 29.63 1.95 28.08
C VAL A 123 29.79 2.88 26.88
N GLU A 124 30.97 2.84 26.26
CA GLU A 124 31.19 3.44 24.95
C GLU A 124 30.86 2.42 23.85
N LEU A 125 30.20 2.89 22.79
CA LEU A 125 29.87 2.03 21.66
C LEU A 125 31.16 1.65 20.93
N ALA A 126 31.50 0.37 20.93
CA ALA A 126 32.71 -0.11 20.28
C ALA A 126 32.59 -0.04 18.74
N GLU A 127 33.72 0.12 18.04
CA GLU A 127 33.73 0.11 16.57
C GLU A 127 33.17 -1.20 15.98
N SER A 128 33.38 -2.31 16.67
CA SER A 128 32.82 -3.62 16.31
C SER A 128 31.29 -3.64 16.35
N GLU A 129 30.67 -2.93 17.29
CA GLU A 129 29.21 -2.83 17.41
C GLU A 129 28.63 -1.94 16.30
N ILE A 130 29.32 -0.84 15.95
CA ILE A 130 28.97 -0.02 14.79
C ILE A 130 29.04 -0.88 13.51
N ALA A 131 30.10 -1.66 13.34
CA ALA A 131 30.25 -2.54 12.18
C ALA A 131 29.13 -3.60 12.09
N LEU A 132 28.70 -4.15 13.23
CA LEU A 132 27.58 -5.07 13.31
C LEU A 132 26.27 -4.40 12.88
N LEU A 133 25.96 -3.21 13.43
CA LEU A 133 24.76 -2.45 13.06
C LEU A 133 24.72 -2.11 11.56
N VAL A 134 25.86 -1.72 10.99
CA VAL A 134 26.00 -1.46 9.56
C VAL A 134 25.81 -2.73 8.73
N SER A 135 26.37 -3.85 9.18
CA SER A 135 26.21 -5.15 8.52
C SER A 135 24.75 -5.58 8.47
N GLU A 136 24.02 -5.46 9.58
CA GLU A 136 22.60 -5.80 9.65
C GLU A 136 21.74 -4.85 8.79
N HIS A 137 22.04 -3.54 8.78
CA HIS A 137 21.35 -2.60 7.88
C HIS A 137 21.66 -2.88 6.40
N LYS A 138 22.88 -3.33 6.05
CA LYS A 138 23.19 -3.75 4.68
C LYS A 138 22.44 -5.00 4.25
N LYS A 139 22.23 -5.96 5.16
CA LYS A 139 21.43 -7.17 4.90
C LYS A 139 19.96 -6.83 4.67
N ASN A 140 19.42 -5.86 5.40
CA ASN A 140 18.06 -5.37 5.20
C ASN A 140 17.99 -3.83 5.37
N PRO A 141 18.07 -3.08 4.25
CA PRO A 141 18.05 -1.62 4.27
C PRO A 141 16.76 -0.99 4.81
N ASN A 142 15.69 -1.78 4.93
CA ASN A 142 14.42 -1.33 5.51
C ASN A 142 14.37 -1.50 7.04
N ASN A 143 15.41 -2.05 7.67
CA ASN A 143 15.47 -2.19 9.11
C ASN A 143 15.55 -0.82 9.79
N GLN A 144 14.62 -0.56 10.71
CA GLN A 144 14.73 0.53 11.66
C GLN A 144 15.68 0.12 12.79
N ILE A 145 16.71 0.93 13.05
CA ILE A 145 17.62 0.73 14.17
C ILE A 145 17.06 1.47 15.39
N TYR A 146 16.74 0.71 16.43
CA TYR A 146 16.35 1.23 17.72
C TYR A 146 17.54 1.15 18.67
N ILE A 147 17.91 2.28 19.25
CA ILE A 147 18.91 2.39 20.29
C ILE A 147 18.19 2.73 21.57
N LEU A 148 18.18 1.78 22.51
CA LEU A 148 17.58 1.98 23.82
C LEU A 148 18.56 2.75 24.70
N VAL A 149 18.07 3.76 25.41
CA VAL A 149 18.89 4.66 26.24
C VAL A 149 18.28 4.77 27.62
N GLY A 150 19.03 4.47 28.67
CA GLY A 150 18.55 4.61 30.04
C GLY A 150 18.38 6.07 30.45
N HIS A 151 17.15 6.56 30.53
CA HIS A 151 16.85 7.92 31.02
C HIS A 151 16.39 7.83 32.47
N LEU A 152 17.27 8.17 33.43
CA LEU A 152 16.89 8.16 34.85
C LEU A 152 15.78 9.20 35.11
N TYR A 153 14.67 8.77 35.70
CA TYR A 153 13.50 9.60 36.02
C TYR A 153 12.89 10.31 34.79
N GLY A 154 12.95 9.66 33.62
CA GLY A 154 12.40 10.19 32.37
C GLY A 154 13.10 11.44 31.85
N LYS A 155 14.27 11.79 32.38
CA LYS A 155 15.08 12.94 31.91
C LYS A 155 16.40 12.46 31.34
N ALA A 156 16.68 12.82 30.10
CA ALA A 156 18.00 12.62 29.51
C ALA A 156 18.99 13.61 30.17
N SER A 157 20.08 13.09 30.72
CA SER A 157 21.17 13.94 31.18
C SER A 157 21.89 14.57 29.97
N PRO A 158 22.53 15.75 30.14
CA PRO A 158 23.34 16.34 29.06
C PRO A 158 24.43 15.40 28.52
N GLU A 159 24.97 14.54 29.39
CA GLU A 159 25.96 13.53 29.01
C GLU A 159 25.35 12.48 28.08
N ILE A 160 24.16 11.97 28.41
CA ILE A 160 23.43 11.00 27.58
C ILE A 160 23.12 11.62 26.21
N LEU A 161 22.61 12.85 26.16
CA LEU A 161 22.33 13.54 24.89
C LEU A 161 23.58 13.69 24.02
N ARG A 162 24.74 13.98 24.65
CA ARG A 162 26.02 14.04 23.94
C ARG A 162 26.42 12.67 23.38
N LYS A 163 26.21 11.59 24.15
CA LYS A 163 26.46 10.22 23.69
C LYS A 163 25.52 9.81 22.56
N GLU A 164 24.22 10.12 22.66
CA GLU A 164 23.26 9.89 21.58
C GLU A 164 23.70 10.58 20.28
N ALA A 165 24.12 11.85 20.36
CA ALA A 165 24.62 12.60 19.22
C ALA A 165 25.89 11.98 18.61
N ALA A 166 26.84 11.54 19.45
CA ALA A 166 28.07 10.90 19.00
C ALA A 166 27.81 9.56 18.31
N VAL A 167 27.00 8.68 18.92
CA VAL A 167 26.60 7.40 18.34
C VAL A 167 25.90 7.61 17.00
N ARG A 168 24.96 8.56 16.95
CA ARG A 168 24.26 8.90 15.72
C ARG A 168 25.22 9.34 14.62
N ALA A 169 26.15 10.25 14.94
CA ALA A 169 27.15 10.71 13.98
C ALA A 169 28.01 9.56 13.45
N SER A 170 28.42 8.63 14.32
CA SER A 170 29.18 7.44 13.92
C SER A 170 28.40 6.52 12.98
N LEU A 171 27.12 6.26 13.25
CA LEU A 171 26.28 5.42 12.38
C LEU A 171 26.00 6.08 11.03
N VAL A 172 25.75 7.39 11.02
CA VAL A 172 25.58 8.16 9.78
C VAL A 172 26.86 8.16 8.95
N LYS A 173 28.02 8.40 9.60
CA LYS A 173 29.33 8.32 8.95
C LYS A 173 29.60 6.92 8.36
N ALA A 174 29.11 5.87 9.03
CA ALA A 174 29.25 4.49 8.57
C ALA A 174 28.23 4.08 7.49
N GLY A 175 27.35 4.99 7.06
CA GLY A 175 26.45 4.82 5.91
C GLY A 175 24.99 4.50 6.26
N ILE A 176 24.59 4.55 7.52
CA ILE A 176 23.19 4.36 7.91
C ILE A 176 22.45 5.70 7.82
N PRO A 177 21.37 5.82 7.02
CA PRO A 177 20.68 7.10 6.90
C PRO A 177 20.02 7.52 8.21
N TYR A 178 20.04 8.83 8.50
CA TYR A 178 19.51 9.40 9.74
C TYR A 178 18.07 8.94 10.07
N ALA A 179 17.22 8.80 9.05
CA ALA A 179 15.81 8.41 9.19
C ALA A 179 15.61 7.00 9.79
N PHE A 180 16.60 6.12 9.65
CA PHE A 180 16.55 4.75 10.16
C PHE A 180 17.10 4.63 11.59
N ILE A 181 17.51 5.72 12.23
CA ILE A 181 18.10 5.72 13.58
C ILE A 181 17.15 6.39 14.58
N THR A 182 16.59 5.57 15.47
CA THR A 182 15.68 6.02 16.53
C THR A 182 16.27 5.73 17.90
N PHE A 183 16.42 6.76 18.73
CA PHE A 183 16.73 6.59 20.15
C PHE A 183 15.43 6.52 20.94
N LYS A 184 15.33 5.56 21.86
CA LYS A 184 14.19 5.40 22.75
C LYS A 184 14.66 5.38 24.19
N GLY A 185 14.20 6.37 24.96
CA GLY A 185 14.35 6.38 26.41
C GLY A 185 13.68 5.14 27.02
N VAL A 186 14.44 4.39 27.80
CA VAL A 186 13.97 3.29 28.63
C VAL A 186 14.12 3.68 30.10
N TYR A 187 13.26 3.16 30.97
CA TYR A 187 13.19 3.46 32.41
C TYR A 187 12.62 4.86 32.77
N ALA A 188 11.53 5.23 32.10
CA ALA A 188 10.72 6.41 32.47
C ALA A 188 10.09 6.27 33.86
#